data_AF-A0A966TFC7-F1
#
_entry.id   AF-A0A966TFC7-F1
#
_cell.length_a   1.000
_cell.length_b   1.000
_cell.length_c   1.000
_cell.angle_alpha   90.00
_cell.angle_beta   90.00
_cell.angle_gamma   90.00
#
_symmetry.space_group_name_H-M   'P 1'
#
loop_
_entity.id
_entity.type
_entity.pdbx_description
1 polymer ?
#
loop_
_entity_poly.entity_id
_entity_poly.type
_entity_poly.pdbx_seq_one_letter_code
_entity_poly.pdbx_strand_id
1 'polypeptide(L)'
;RIQVSIFMSPFNVHVNRNPINGTVVYSTYHPGKYLVAWHPKSSTENERHTVVYQKNGREILVKQIAGALARRIVNYLQPGQTVRQTDEMGFIKFGSRVDLLLPLDATIKVKIGDRPLGGVTEIASW
;
A
#
# COMPACT_ATOMS: atom_id res chain seq x y z
N ARG A 1 4.45 8.21 -12.30
CA ARG A 1 3.43 8.15 -11.22
C ARG A 1 4.00 8.89 -10.01
N ILE A 2 3.17 9.58 -9.23
CA ILE A 2 3.61 10.13 -7.93
C ILE A 2 3.65 8.97 -6.94
N GLN A 3 4.68 8.89 -6.09
CA GLN A 3 4.78 7.85 -5.07
C GLN A 3 4.71 8.47 -3.67
N VAL A 4 3.77 7.99 -2.85
CA VAL A 4 3.71 8.27 -1.42
C VAL A 4 4.01 6.98 -0.66
N SER A 5 4.93 7.03 0.28
CA SER A 5 5.41 5.86 1.02
C SER A 5 5.16 6.03 2.50
N ILE A 6 4.46 5.07 3.10
CA ILE A 6 4.10 5.06 4.51
C ILE A 6 4.86 3.93 5.18
N PHE A 7 5.75 4.27 6.11
CA PHE A 7 6.47 3.30 6.93
C PHE A 7 5.71 3.04 8.23
N MET A 8 5.61 1.76 8.62
CA MET A 8 5.03 1.31 9.88
C MET A 8 6.10 0.55 10.66
N SER A 9 6.53 1.13 11.78
CA SER A 9 7.38 0.46 12.75
C SER A 9 6.65 -0.73 13.40
N PRO A 10 7.36 -1.69 14.04
CA PRO A 10 6.72 -2.81 14.73
C PRO A 10 5.67 -2.45 15.80
N PHE A 11 5.68 -1.21 16.29
CA PHE A 11 4.73 -0.71 17.29
C PHE A 11 3.48 -0.06 16.69
N ASN A 12 3.38 0.01 15.36
CA ASN A 12 2.23 0.61 14.68
C ASN A 12 1.15 -0.44 14.36
N VAL A 13 -0.04 0.04 14.04
CA VAL A 13 -1.11 -0.82 13.50
C VAL A 13 -0.74 -1.21 12.07
N HIS A 14 -0.77 -2.50 11.80
CA HIS A 14 -0.30 -3.08 10.54
C HIS A 14 -1.44 -3.52 9.60
N VAL A 15 -2.70 -3.29 9.99
CA VAL A 15 -3.87 -3.48 9.12
C VAL A 15 -3.82 -2.43 8.02
N ASN A 16 -3.97 -2.87 6.77
CA ASN A 16 -4.03 -2.01 5.60
C ASN A 16 -5.45 -1.99 5.07
N ARG A 17 -5.89 -0.81 4.65
CA ARG A 17 -7.24 -0.55 4.18
C ARG A 17 -7.21 -0.14 2.71
N ASN A 18 -8.31 -0.41 2.00
CA ASN A 18 -8.46 0.01 0.62
C ASN A 18 -8.39 1.54 0.52
N PRO A 19 -7.48 2.09 -0.30
CA PRO A 19 -7.32 3.54 -0.41
C PRO A 19 -8.46 4.22 -1.16
N ILE A 20 -9.20 3.47 -2.00
CA ILE A 20 -10.32 3.97 -2.81
C ILE A 20 -11.43 2.92 -2.94
N ASN A 21 -12.62 3.38 -3.32
CA ASN A 21 -13.64 2.56 -3.96
C ASN A 21 -13.21 2.21 -5.38
N GLY A 22 -13.55 1.01 -5.88
CA GLY A 22 -13.30 0.65 -7.27
C GLY A 22 -13.24 -0.85 -7.49
N THR A 23 -12.71 -1.24 -8.65
CA THR A 23 -12.49 -2.63 -9.02
C THR A 23 -11.01 -2.95 -8.97
N VAL A 24 -10.66 -4.08 -8.36
CA VAL A 24 -9.28 -4.59 -8.39
C VAL A 24 -9.03 -5.19 -9.76
N VAL A 25 -8.08 -4.65 -10.52
CA VAL A 25 -7.73 -5.13 -11.87
C VAL A 25 -6.46 -5.98 -11.89
N TYR A 26 -5.67 -5.90 -10.81
CA TYR A 26 -4.46 -6.70 -10.63
C TYR A 26 -4.24 -6.94 -9.14
N SER A 27 -3.86 -8.17 -8.77
CA SER A 27 -3.44 -8.54 -7.41
C SER A 27 -2.44 -9.67 -7.53
N THR A 28 -1.20 -9.47 -7.11
CA THR A 28 -0.15 -10.47 -7.25
C THR A 28 0.89 -10.36 -6.14
N TYR A 29 1.23 -11.52 -5.58
CA TYR A 29 2.32 -11.69 -4.64
C TYR A 29 3.65 -11.88 -5.38
N HIS A 30 4.70 -11.23 -4.88
CA HIS A 30 6.05 -11.33 -5.39
C HIS A 30 6.99 -11.77 -4.26
N PRO A 31 7.64 -12.94 -4.37
CA PRO A 31 8.68 -13.32 -3.42
C PRO A 31 9.88 -12.38 -3.57
N GLY A 32 10.64 -12.20 -2.48
CA GLY A 32 11.81 -11.33 -2.49
C GLY A 32 12.68 -11.47 -1.25
N LYS A 33 13.59 -10.52 -1.09
CA LYS A 33 14.56 -10.41 0.01
C LYS A 33 13.90 -9.79 1.26
N TYR A 34 14.69 -9.70 2.33
CA TYR A 34 14.28 -9.18 3.63
C TYR A 34 15.13 -7.98 4.05
N LEU A 35 15.23 -6.95 3.20
CA LEU A 35 15.88 -5.69 3.56
C LEU A 35 15.02 -4.88 4.52
N VAL A 36 15.60 -3.93 5.25
CA VAL A 36 14.83 -3.01 6.11
C VAL A 36 13.85 -2.17 5.28
N ALA A 37 12.59 -2.03 5.73
CA ALA A 37 11.51 -1.50 4.90
C ALA A 37 11.70 -0.02 4.49
N TRP A 38 12.45 0.77 5.27
CA TRP A 38 12.77 2.15 4.94
C TRP A 38 13.86 2.29 3.86
N HIS A 39 14.62 1.23 3.55
CA HIS A 39 15.65 1.29 2.52
C HIS A 39 15.02 1.43 1.12
N PRO A 40 15.48 2.33 0.24
CA PRO A 40 14.85 2.55 -1.08
C PRO A 40 14.71 1.29 -1.94
N LYS A 41 15.70 0.39 -1.89
CA LYS A 41 15.68 -0.89 -2.63
C LYS A 41 14.62 -1.89 -2.14
N SER A 42 13.98 -1.66 -0.98
CA SER A 42 12.96 -2.57 -0.46
C SER A 42 11.75 -2.68 -1.38
N SER A 43 11.36 -1.62 -2.07
CA SER A 43 10.17 -1.62 -2.96
C SER A 43 10.31 -2.55 -4.17
N THR A 44 11.54 -2.84 -4.60
CA THR A 44 11.82 -3.72 -5.76
C THR A 44 12.35 -5.08 -5.36
N GLU A 45 13.18 -5.15 -4.31
CA GLU A 45 13.88 -6.37 -3.93
C GLU A 45 13.17 -7.17 -2.85
N ASN A 46 12.37 -6.54 -1.98
CA ASN A 46 11.72 -7.28 -0.89
C ASN A 46 10.48 -8.04 -1.35
N GLU A 47 10.10 -9.02 -0.54
CA GLU A 47 8.77 -9.62 -0.57
C GLU A 47 7.71 -8.51 -0.56
N ARG A 48 6.83 -8.56 -1.56
CA ARG A 48 5.76 -7.57 -1.71
C ARG A 48 4.50 -8.17 -2.32
N HIS A 49 3.37 -7.52 -2.06
CA HIS A 49 2.12 -7.78 -2.78
C HIS A 49 1.68 -6.51 -3.49
N THR A 50 1.43 -6.61 -4.79
CA THR A 50 1.04 -5.49 -5.64
C THR A 50 -0.44 -5.59 -5.97
N VAL A 51 -1.19 -4.51 -5.78
CA VAL A 51 -2.60 -4.42 -6.15
C VAL A 51 -2.82 -3.17 -7.00
N VAL A 52 -3.55 -3.30 -8.11
CA VAL A 52 -4.00 -2.16 -8.92
C VAL A 52 -5.51 -2.04 -8.79
N TYR A 53 -5.95 -0.83 -8.47
CA TYR A 53 -7.35 -0.46 -8.37
C TYR A 53 -7.70 0.44 -9.55
N GLN A 54 -8.85 0.21 -10.17
CA GLN A 54 -9.40 1.03 -11.22
C GLN A 54 -10.71 1.67 -10.76
N LYS A 55 -10.85 2.97 -11.03
CA LYS A 55 -12.09 3.74 -10.82
C LYS A 55 -12.22 4.79 -11.92
N ASN A 56 -13.36 4.80 -12.63
CA ASN A 56 -13.66 5.77 -13.69
C ASN A 56 -12.54 5.90 -14.74
N GLY A 57 -11.99 4.78 -15.19
CA GLY A 57 -10.89 4.76 -16.18
C GLY A 57 -9.52 5.22 -15.65
N ARG A 58 -9.41 5.58 -14.36
CA ARG A 58 -8.15 5.92 -13.70
C ARG A 58 -7.67 4.76 -12.83
N GLU A 59 -6.36 4.64 -12.70
CA GLU A 59 -5.72 3.57 -11.93
C GLU A 59 -4.78 4.12 -10.85
N ILE A 60 -4.78 3.44 -9.71
CA ILE A 60 -3.75 3.57 -8.68
C ILE A 60 -3.19 2.20 -8.32
N LEU A 61 -1.93 2.17 -7.88
CA LEU A 61 -1.27 0.95 -7.47
C LEU A 61 -0.86 1.06 -6.01
N VAL A 62 -1.09 -0.02 -5.25
CA VAL A 62 -0.64 -0.18 -3.87
C VAL A 62 0.36 -1.33 -3.81
N LYS A 63 1.49 -1.11 -3.14
CA LYS A 63 2.40 -2.19 -2.76
C LYS A 63 2.40 -2.34 -1.25
N GLN A 64 2.08 -3.54 -0.77
CA GLN A 64 2.42 -3.97 0.58
C GLN A 64 3.83 -4.53 0.55
N ILE A 65 4.76 -4.00 1.33
CA ILE A 65 6.17 -4.39 1.32
C ILE A 65 6.58 -4.85 2.72
N ALA A 66 7.00 -6.11 2.80
CA ALA A 66 7.55 -6.70 4.02
C ALA A 66 8.98 -6.16 4.25
N GLY A 67 9.30 -5.79 5.49
CA GLY A 67 10.67 -5.46 5.89
C GLY A 67 11.43 -6.66 6.46
N ALA A 68 12.66 -6.44 6.90
CA ALA A 68 13.53 -7.47 7.47
C ALA A 68 12.92 -8.24 8.65
N LEU A 69 12.10 -7.56 9.47
CA LEU A 69 11.41 -8.16 10.61
C LEU A 69 10.04 -8.74 10.24
N ALA A 70 9.53 -8.42 9.05
CA ALA A 70 8.22 -8.85 8.61
C ALA A 70 8.27 -10.29 8.12
N ARG A 71 7.31 -11.11 8.56
CA ARG A 71 7.28 -12.55 8.25
C ARG A 71 6.13 -12.99 7.34
N ARG A 72 5.20 -12.09 7.02
CA ARG A 72 4.05 -12.41 6.17
C ARG A 72 3.32 -11.16 5.69
N ILE A 73 3.08 -11.08 4.38
CA ILE A 73 2.03 -10.25 3.80
C ILE A 73 0.78 -11.12 3.65
N VAL A 74 -0.35 -10.60 4.13
CA VAL A 74 -1.66 -11.20 3.87
C VAL A 74 -2.50 -10.15 3.15
N ASN A 75 -2.96 -10.49 1.96
CA ASN A 75 -3.83 -9.66 1.14
C ASN A 75 -5.04 -10.51 0.72
N TYR A 76 -6.24 -9.95 0.86
CA TYR A 76 -7.48 -10.68 0.56
C TYR A 76 -8.05 -10.37 -0.82
N LEU A 77 -7.44 -9.45 -1.56
CA LEU A 77 -8.00 -8.91 -2.79
C LEU A 77 -7.71 -9.79 -3.98
N GLN A 78 -8.72 -9.99 -4.81
CA GLN A 78 -8.61 -10.74 -6.06
C GLN A 78 -8.99 -9.86 -7.26
N PRO A 79 -8.39 -10.08 -8.45
CA PRO A 79 -8.83 -9.40 -9.66
C PRO A 79 -10.33 -9.62 -9.93
N GLY A 80 -11.02 -8.57 -10.36
CA GLY A 80 -12.47 -8.54 -10.56
C GLY A 80 -13.29 -8.15 -9.31
N GLN A 81 -12.68 -8.15 -8.12
CA GLN A 81 -13.38 -7.77 -6.90
C GLN A 81 -13.70 -6.27 -6.87
N THR A 82 -14.95 -5.93 -6.54
CA THR A 82 -15.33 -4.55 -6.20
C THR A 82 -15.09 -4.32 -4.72
N VAL A 83 -14.42 -3.22 -4.38
CA VAL A 83 -14.03 -2.88 -3.01
C VAL A 83 -14.58 -1.52 -2.62
N ARG A 84 -14.80 -1.33 -1.31
CA ARG A 84 -15.10 -0.01 -0.76
C ARG A 84 -13.86 0.56 -0.08
N GLN A 85 -13.72 1.88 -0.18
CA GLN A 85 -12.69 2.63 0.52
C GLN A 85 -12.80 2.36 2.01
N THR A 86 -11.66 2.31 2.69
CA THR A 86 -11.53 2.03 4.13
C THR A 86 -11.85 0.60 4.57
N ASP A 87 -12.45 -0.25 3.73
CA ASP A 87 -12.56 -1.68 4.02
C ASP A 87 -11.17 -2.32 4.12
N GLU A 88 -11.10 -3.46 4.81
CA GLU A 88 -9.85 -4.20 5.00
C GLU A 88 -9.31 -4.74 3.67
N MET A 89 -8.05 -4.39 3.37
CA MET A 89 -7.29 -4.94 2.25
C MET A 89 -6.50 -6.18 2.68
N GLY A 90 -5.99 -6.16 3.90
CA GLY A 90 -5.02 -7.13 4.41
C GLY A 90 -4.17 -6.57 5.53
N PHE A 91 -3.07 -7.22 5.84
CA PHE A 91 -2.10 -6.76 6.84
C PHE A 91 -0.69 -7.25 6.55
N ILE A 92 0.31 -6.58 7.12
CA ILE A 92 1.73 -6.96 7.01
C ILE A 92 2.32 -7.06 8.41
N LYS A 93 2.73 -8.24 8.86
CA LYS A 93 3.24 -8.39 10.24
C LYS A 93 4.57 -7.65 10.42
N PHE A 94 4.64 -6.68 11.35
CA PHE A 94 5.82 -6.01 11.90
C PHE A 94 6.80 -5.32 10.92
N GLY A 95 7.10 -4.04 11.13
CA GLY A 95 8.19 -3.35 10.43
C GLY A 95 8.02 -3.34 8.90
N SER A 96 6.94 -2.74 8.42
CA SER A 96 6.50 -2.81 7.03
C SER A 96 6.39 -1.44 6.37
N ARG A 97 6.16 -1.44 5.05
CA ARG A 97 5.94 -0.23 4.26
C ARG A 97 4.80 -0.45 3.28
N VAL A 98 4.04 0.62 3.03
CA VAL A 98 3.06 0.68 1.96
C VAL A 98 3.44 1.78 0.99
N ASP A 99 3.51 1.45 -0.30
CA ASP A 99 3.69 2.44 -1.37
C ASP A 99 2.38 2.64 -2.12
N LEU A 100 1.97 3.91 -2.27
CA LEU A 100 0.86 4.36 -3.08
C LEU A 100 1.41 5.03 -4.34
N LEU A 101 1.13 4.46 -5.51
CA LEU A 101 1.49 5.02 -6.81
C LEU A 101 0.25 5.65 -7.43
N LEU A 102 0.26 6.98 -7.46
CA LEU A 102 -0.87 7.83 -7.79
C LEU A 102 -0.72 8.43 -9.21
N PRO A 103 -1.83 8.92 -9.81
CA PRO A 103 -1.82 9.73 -11.01
C PRO A 103 -0.90 10.95 -10.87
N LEU A 104 -0.43 11.51 -11.99
CA LEU A 104 0.49 12.66 -11.98
C LEU A 104 -0.21 13.98 -11.66
N ASP A 105 -1.53 14.05 -11.87
CA ASP A 105 -2.41 15.17 -11.54
C ASP A 105 -2.94 15.10 -10.09
N ALA A 106 -2.55 14.09 -9.30
CA ALA A 106 -3.01 13.94 -7.94
C ALA A 106 -2.47 15.04 -7.02
N THR A 107 -3.36 15.66 -6.24
CA THR A 107 -3.00 16.61 -5.19
C THR A 107 -2.66 15.86 -3.91
N ILE A 108 -1.40 15.92 -3.48
CA ILE A 108 -0.93 15.27 -2.25
C ILE A 108 -1.34 16.10 -1.02
N LYS A 109 -1.93 15.45 -0.01
CA LYS A 109 -2.47 16.09 1.20
C LYS A 109 -1.61 15.86 2.45
N VAL A 110 -0.53 15.09 2.31
CA VAL A 110 0.40 14.74 3.39
C VAL A 110 1.82 15.22 3.07
N LYS A 111 2.65 15.37 4.11
CA LYS A 111 4.07 15.71 3.99
C LYS A 111 4.96 14.67 4.67
N ILE A 112 6.25 14.74 4.35
CA ILE A 112 7.27 13.89 4.99
C ILE A 112 7.25 14.13 6.50
N GLY A 113 7.20 13.04 7.27
CA GLY A 113 7.15 13.07 8.74
C GLY A 113 5.76 13.00 9.35
N ASP A 114 4.69 13.13 8.54
CA ASP A 114 3.32 12.95 9.03
C ASP A 114 3.08 11.51 9.51
N ARG A 115 2.14 11.38 10.46
CA ARG A 115 1.72 10.10 11.04
C ARG A 115 0.26 9.81 10.66
N PRO A 116 0.01 9.23 9.47
CA PRO A 116 -1.34 9.00 8.99
C PRO A 116 -2.06 7.93 9.81
N LEU A 117 -3.35 8.14 10.06
CA LEU A 117 -4.25 7.19 10.69
C LEU A 117 -5.03 6.41 9.62
N GLY A 118 -4.99 5.08 9.69
CA GLY A 118 -5.63 4.21 8.71
C GLY A 118 -7.14 4.40 8.63
N GLY A 119 -7.65 4.72 7.43
CA GLY A 119 -9.08 4.96 7.19
C GLY A 119 -9.58 6.35 7.59
N VAL A 120 -8.70 7.23 8.08
CA VAL A 120 -9.06 8.59 8.53
C VAL A 120 -8.26 9.66 7.78
N THR A 121 -6.94 9.51 7.69
CA THR A 121 -6.09 10.51 7.03
C THR A 121 -6.19 10.38 5.52
N GLU A 122 -6.65 11.43 4.85
CA GLU A 122 -6.61 11.54 3.40
C GLU A 122 -5.18 11.73 2.92
N ILE A 123 -4.70 10.85 2.03
CA ILE A 123 -3.34 10.90 1.50
C ILE A 123 -3.23 11.81 0.26
N ALA A 124 -4.21 11.71 -0.63
CA ALA A 124 -4.26 12.46 -1.89
C ALA A 124 -5.68 12.45 -2.50
N SER A 125 -5.94 13.40 -3.40
CA SER A 125 -7.19 13.54 -4.16
C SER A 125 -6.89 13.78 -5.64
N TRP A 126 -7.73 13.27 -6.56
CA TRP A 126 -7.61 13.45 -8.02
C TRP A 126 -8.96 13.27 -8.74
#